data_AF-A0A319ELE9-F1
#
_entry.id   AF-A0A319ELE9-F1
#
_cell.length_a   1.000
_cell.length_b   1.000
_cell.length_c   1.000
_cell.angle_alpha   90.00
_cell.angle_beta   90.00
_cell.angle_gamma   90.00
#
_symmetry.space_group_name_H-M   'P 1'
#
loop_
_entity.id
_entity.type
_entity.pdbx_description
1 polymer ?
#
loop_
_entity_poly.entity_id
_entity_poly.type
_entity_poly.pdbx_seq_one_letter_code
_entity_poly.pdbx_strand_id
1 'polypeptide(L)'
;MEPQTADPDTQIEVNLMILDYLLCITIDLVLCSGEAKNEGQQAHDWDLSWNFNTIDTFRAALLQPDLLSQDIHIKIQALEFAQMVHDGHGLLEQSRVPAAELSQENQRATDGVEFPVTDTRRRSSSPHRPPRDDESHTSHRRVLTLNRSFNLLDKFITLCRVSKNKLPEEHAEVARSLIRQVALNEYRGMGSRSRDGYRECVHRVIGRLHDTSDPDTSQANAEYLSYVQLPIDPPPDAMREVPLEIHENGIAHAVHGFLTDLMKTLDPPILIQLERGKLGGLSREETQKLKDKVGL
;
A
#
# COMPACT_ATOMS: atom_id res chain seq x y z
N MET A 1 43.01 -17.47 20.80
CA MET A 1 42.36 -16.14 20.78
C MET A 1 40.92 -16.39 21.16
N GLU A 2 40.47 -15.84 22.28
CA GLU A 2 39.02 -15.73 22.51
C GLU A 2 38.48 -14.70 21.51
N PRO A 3 37.28 -14.91 20.93
CA PRO A 3 36.66 -13.89 20.11
C PRO A 3 36.38 -12.67 21.01
N GLN A 4 36.95 -11.52 20.65
CA GLN A 4 36.56 -10.25 21.26
C GLN A 4 35.16 -9.90 20.76
N THR A 5 34.15 -10.45 21.43
CA THR A 5 32.78 -9.95 21.32
C THR A 5 32.74 -8.52 21.85
N ALA A 6 32.02 -7.64 21.15
CA ALA A 6 31.71 -6.34 21.70
C ALA A 6 30.97 -6.48 23.03
N ASP A 7 31.03 -5.44 23.85
CA ASP A 7 30.17 -5.33 25.02
C ASP A 7 28.69 -5.44 24.59
N PRO A 8 27.83 -6.20 25.31
CA PRO A 8 26.46 -6.46 24.87
C PRO A 8 25.61 -5.20 24.68
N ASP A 9 25.75 -4.20 25.55
CA ASP A 9 24.99 -2.95 25.47
C ASP A 9 25.43 -2.17 24.23
N THR A 10 26.74 -2.08 24.00
CA THR A 10 27.33 -1.51 22.77
C THR A 10 26.84 -2.22 21.51
N GLN A 11 26.71 -3.55 21.54
CA GLN A 11 26.19 -4.33 20.41
C GLN A 11 24.72 -4.01 20.12
N ILE A 12 23.90 -3.84 21.16
CA ILE A 12 22.50 -3.44 21.02
C ILE A 12 22.39 -2.04 20.41
N GLU A 13 23.14 -1.05 20.92
CA GLU A 13 23.14 0.32 20.37
C GLU A 13 23.50 0.36 18.88
N VAL A 14 24.54 -0.37 18.47
CA VAL A 14 24.96 -0.46 17.05
C VAL A 14 23.88 -1.14 16.20
N ASN A 15 23.27 -2.23 16.68
CA ASN A 15 22.19 -2.91 15.96
C ASN A 15 20.95 -2.01 15.79
N LEU A 16 20.61 -1.18 16.80
CA LEU A 16 19.53 -0.20 16.71
C LEU A 16 19.85 0.92 15.71
N MET A 17 21.10 1.42 15.69
CA MET A 17 21.56 2.39 14.69
C MET A 17 21.49 1.84 13.25
N ILE A 18 21.84 0.56 13.06
CA ILE A 18 21.73 -0.12 11.76
C ILE A 18 20.26 -0.30 11.36
N LEU A 19 19.40 -0.76 12.27
CA LEU A 19 17.97 -0.90 12.00
C LEU A 19 17.34 0.45 11.60
N ASP A 20 17.63 1.52 12.34
CA ASP A 20 17.08 2.86 12.07
C ASP A 20 17.52 3.40 10.69
N TYR A 21 18.78 3.17 10.33
CA TYR A 21 19.33 3.47 9.00
C TYR A 21 18.63 2.69 7.89
N LEU A 22 18.52 1.36 8.05
CA LEU A 22 17.87 0.48 7.06
C LEU A 22 16.39 0.83 6.87
N LEU A 23 15.67 1.11 7.96
CA LEU A 23 14.28 1.58 7.90
C LEU A 23 14.15 2.86 7.09
N CYS A 24 14.93 3.90 7.41
CA CYS A 24 14.87 5.17 6.69
C CYS A 24 15.19 5.02 5.20
N ILE A 25 16.24 4.31 4.82
CA ILE A 25 16.58 4.12 3.40
C ILE A 25 15.54 3.27 2.68
N THR A 26 15.00 2.22 3.31
CA THR A 26 14.00 1.38 2.65
C THR A 26 12.69 2.12 2.44
N ILE A 27 12.27 2.97 3.39
CA ILE A 27 11.10 3.85 3.22
C ILE A 27 11.34 4.84 2.08
N ASP A 28 12.51 5.48 2.03
CA ASP A 28 12.90 6.43 0.97
C ASP A 28 12.89 5.76 -0.42
N LEU A 29 13.41 4.53 -0.53
CA LEU A 29 13.38 3.72 -1.76
C LEU A 29 11.96 3.32 -2.17
N VAL A 30 11.10 2.91 -1.23
CA VAL A 30 9.68 2.61 -1.52
C VAL A 30 8.97 3.85 -2.06
N LEU A 31 9.19 5.01 -1.43
CA LEU A 31 8.61 6.29 -1.82
C LEU A 31 9.07 6.70 -3.24
N CYS A 32 10.37 6.80 -3.48
CA CYS A 32 10.94 7.12 -4.80
C CYS A 32 10.49 6.14 -5.90
N SER A 33 10.31 4.86 -5.58
CA SER A 33 9.80 3.86 -6.55
C SER A 33 8.35 4.13 -6.98
N GLY A 34 7.54 4.75 -6.12
CA GLY A 34 6.18 5.17 -6.41
C GLY A 34 6.13 6.38 -7.35
N GLU A 35 7.00 7.38 -7.12
CA GLU A 35 7.09 8.57 -7.97
C GLU A 35 7.49 8.21 -9.42
N ALA A 36 8.56 7.41 -9.59
CA ALA A 36 9.03 7.00 -10.91
C ALA A 36 7.97 6.22 -11.73
N LYS A 37 7.14 5.41 -11.06
CA LYS A 37 6.00 4.71 -11.68
C LYS A 37 4.91 5.68 -12.14
N ASN A 38 4.62 6.72 -11.35
CA ASN A 38 3.61 7.73 -11.68
C ASN A 38 4.03 8.66 -12.84
N GLU A 39 5.33 8.92 -13.01
CA GLU A 39 5.86 9.74 -14.11
C GLU A 39 5.97 9.01 -15.45
N GLY A 40 5.55 7.74 -15.53
CA GLY A 40 5.62 6.93 -16.75
C GLY A 40 7.05 6.60 -17.20
N GLN A 41 8.03 6.83 -16.33
CA GLN A 41 9.40 6.39 -16.54
C GLN A 41 9.48 4.88 -16.43
N GLN A 42 10.41 4.27 -17.15
CA GLN A 42 10.58 2.83 -17.13
C GLN A 42 11.08 2.43 -15.74
N ALA A 43 10.15 1.99 -14.88
CA ALA A 43 10.45 1.59 -13.53
C ALA A 43 11.48 0.48 -13.58
N HIS A 44 12.73 0.81 -13.21
CA HIS A 44 13.68 -0.22 -12.81
C HIS A 44 13.00 -0.96 -11.67
N ASP A 45 12.81 -2.27 -11.84
CA ASP A 45 12.20 -3.11 -10.82
C ASP A 45 13.19 -3.22 -9.68
N TRP A 46 13.10 -2.26 -8.75
CA TRP A 46 13.87 -2.24 -7.53
C TRP A 46 13.37 -3.42 -6.71
N ASP A 47 14.11 -4.53 -6.73
CA ASP A 47 13.81 -5.68 -5.89
C ASP A 47 14.07 -5.32 -4.42
N LEU A 48 13.04 -4.75 -3.80
CA LEU A 48 13.06 -4.35 -2.40
C LEU A 48 12.98 -5.56 -1.45
N SER A 49 12.76 -6.78 -1.96
CA SER A 49 12.64 -7.98 -1.11
C SER A 49 13.88 -8.21 -0.25
N TRP A 50 15.08 -7.93 -0.79
CA TRP A 50 16.33 -7.93 -0.04
C TRP A 50 16.29 -7.01 1.19
N ASN A 51 15.78 -5.79 1.03
CA ASN A 51 15.75 -4.79 2.11
C ASN A 51 14.74 -5.20 3.20
N PHE A 52 13.53 -5.63 2.81
CA PHE A 52 12.52 -6.14 3.74
C PHE A 52 13.03 -7.36 4.52
N ASN A 53 13.57 -8.37 3.83
CA ASN A 53 14.13 -9.57 4.46
C ASN A 53 15.27 -9.25 5.44
N THR A 54 16.11 -8.25 5.10
CA THR A 54 17.19 -7.79 5.99
C THR A 54 16.62 -7.13 7.24
N ILE A 55 15.65 -6.22 7.10
CA ILE A 55 14.99 -5.54 8.22
C ILE A 55 14.28 -6.53 9.13
N ASP A 56 13.55 -7.51 8.58
CA ASP A 56 12.88 -8.54 9.38
C ASP A 56 13.89 -9.44 10.11
N THR A 57 15.05 -9.73 9.50
CA THR A 57 16.14 -10.45 10.17
C THR A 57 16.70 -9.64 11.35
N PHE A 58 16.92 -8.33 11.20
CA PHE A 58 17.35 -7.45 12.29
C PHE A 58 16.29 -7.30 13.39
N ARG A 59 15.01 -7.14 13.04
CA ARG A 59 13.88 -7.11 13.99
C ARG A 59 13.80 -8.41 14.81
N ALA A 60 13.92 -9.56 14.14
CA ALA A 60 13.90 -10.86 14.79
C ALA A 60 15.13 -11.08 15.71
N ALA A 61 16.31 -10.60 15.31
CA ALA A 61 17.53 -10.72 16.10
C ALA A 61 17.56 -9.80 17.33
N LEU A 62 16.87 -8.65 17.29
CA LEU A 62 16.84 -7.67 18.39
C LEU A 62 15.97 -8.08 19.59
N LEU A 63 15.05 -9.06 19.40
CA LEU A 63 14.31 -9.83 20.43
C LEU A 63 13.52 -9.09 21.53
N GLN A 64 13.65 -7.77 21.71
CA GLN A 64 12.98 -7.00 22.77
C GLN A 64 12.35 -5.72 22.19
N PRO A 65 11.02 -5.71 21.96
CA PRO A 65 10.29 -4.53 21.47
C PRO A 65 10.42 -3.28 22.38
N ASP A 66 10.70 -3.52 23.66
CA ASP A 66 10.82 -2.49 24.71
C ASP A 66 12.10 -1.64 24.59
N LEU A 67 13.09 -2.09 23.81
CA LEU A 67 14.35 -1.36 23.55
C LEU A 67 14.24 -0.40 22.35
N LEU A 68 13.16 -0.44 21.59
CA LEU A 68 12.98 0.40 20.41
C LEU A 68 12.49 1.79 20.81
N SER A 69 13.14 2.84 20.27
CA SER A 69 12.66 4.21 20.43
C SER A 69 11.29 4.40 19.75
N GLN A 70 10.53 5.41 20.18
CA GLN A 70 9.24 5.76 19.56
C GLN A 70 9.39 5.99 18.06
N ASP A 71 10.49 6.63 17.63
CA ASP A 71 10.76 6.93 16.23
C ASP A 71 11.05 5.66 15.41
N ILE A 72 11.77 4.69 15.97
CA ILE A 72 11.97 3.37 15.32
C ILE A 72 10.63 2.63 15.20
N HIS A 73 9.77 2.65 16.23
CA HIS A 73 8.41 2.09 16.17
C HIS A 73 7.54 2.75 15.09
N ILE A 74 7.59 4.08 14.97
CA ILE A 74 6.87 4.81 13.90
C ILE A 74 7.43 4.44 12.52
N LYS A 75 8.75 4.40 12.36
CA LYS A 75 9.40 3.99 11.09
C LYS A 75 9.04 2.57 10.68
N ILE A 76 8.96 1.63 11.64
CA ILE A 76 8.49 0.26 11.39
C ILE A 76 7.04 0.26 10.86
N GLN A 77 6.12 0.98 11.52
CA GLN A 77 4.73 1.05 11.04
C GLN A 77 4.60 1.80 9.70
N ALA A 78 5.44 2.82 9.46
CA ALA A 78 5.50 3.53 8.19
C ALA A 78 5.99 2.62 7.06
N LEU A 79 6.99 1.77 7.29
CA LEU A 79 7.48 0.81 6.32
C LEU A 79 6.45 -0.29 6.02
N GLU A 80 5.82 -0.87 7.06
CA GLU A 80 4.75 -1.87 6.89
C GLU A 80 3.58 -1.31 6.07
N PHE A 81 3.21 -0.06 6.30
CA PHE A 81 2.17 0.62 5.52
C PHE A 81 2.62 0.93 4.08
N ALA A 82 3.83 1.48 3.90
CA ALA A 82 4.39 1.79 2.57
C ALA A 82 4.52 0.54 1.70
N GLN A 83 4.90 -0.60 2.27
CA GLN A 83 4.95 -1.89 1.58
C GLN A 83 3.55 -2.31 1.09
N MET A 84 2.50 -2.20 1.92
CA MET A 84 1.13 -2.53 1.49
C MET A 84 0.63 -1.65 0.32
N VAL A 85 1.07 -0.39 0.27
CA VAL A 85 0.77 0.54 -0.84
C VAL A 85 1.54 0.14 -2.10
N HIS A 86 2.84 -0.16 -1.97
CA HIS A 86 3.70 -0.59 -3.07
C HIS A 86 3.20 -1.89 -3.72
N ASP A 87 3.01 -2.93 -2.91
CA ASP A 87 2.45 -4.20 -3.36
C ASP A 87 1.02 -4.01 -3.89
N GLY A 88 0.32 -2.99 -3.35
CA GLY A 88 -0.95 -2.45 -3.82
C GLY A 88 -1.03 -2.30 -5.33
N HIS A 89 -0.12 -1.51 -5.90
CA HIS A 89 -0.17 -1.04 -7.28
C HIS A 89 -0.10 -2.15 -8.34
N GLY A 90 0.68 -3.22 -8.12
CA GLY A 90 0.90 -4.27 -9.12
C GLY A 90 -0.34 -5.07 -9.54
N LEU A 91 -1.44 -4.96 -8.80
CA LEU A 91 -2.71 -5.64 -9.08
C LEU A 91 -3.85 -4.68 -9.47
N LEU A 92 -3.63 -3.36 -9.38
CA LEU A 92 -4.57 -2.32 -9.80
C LEU A 92 -4.43 -2.02 -11.31
N GLU A 93 -3.24 -2.12 -11.89
CA GLU A 93 -3.04 -1.98 -13.35
C GLU A 93 -3.56 -3.15 -14.20
N GLN A 94 -3.97 -4.28 -13.61
CA GLN A 94 -4.46 -5.47 -14.35
C GLN A 94 -5.84 -5.27 -15.03
N SER A 95 -6.30 -4.04 -15.19
CA SER A 95 -7.40 -3.68 -16.10
C SER A 95 -6.94 -3.22 -17.49
N ARG A 96 -5.62 -3.09 -17.73
CA ARG A 96 -5.08 -2.93 -19.09
C ARG A 96 -5.18 -4.24 -19.88
N VAL A 97 -6.27 -4.39 -20.61
CA VAL A 97 -6.29 -5.27 -21.80
C VAL A 97 -5.31 -4.69 -22.81
N PRO A 98 -4.30 -5.46 -23.29
CA PRO A 98 -3.43 -4.98 -24.36
C PRO A 98 -4.25 -4.74 -25.63
N ALA A 99 -4.39 -3.48 -26.03
CA ALA A 99 -5.15 -3.07 -27.22
C ALA A 99 -4.38 -3.35 -28.54
N ALA A 100 -3.84 -4.56 -28.67
CA ALA A 100 -2.85 -4.90 -29.69
C ALA A 100 -3.02 -6.32 -30.27
N GLU A 101 -4.26 -6.79 -30.48
CA GLU A 101 -4.52 -8.01 -31.27
C GLU A 101 -5.91 -8.06 -31.96
N LEU A 102 -6.38 -6.92 -32.47
CA LEU A 102 -7.54 -6.85 -33.38
C LEU A 102 -7.23 -6.00 -34.61
N SER A 103 -6.34 -6.50 -35.47
CA SER A 103 -6.09 -5.94 -36.82
C SER A 103 -5.46 -6.97 -37.76
N GLN A 104 -6.15 -8.08 -38.01
CA GLN A 104 -5.91 -8.86 -39.24
C GLN A 104 -7.13 -9.66 -39.70
N GLU A 105 -8.17 -8.95 -40.15
CA GLU A 105 -9.18 -9.54 -41.04
C GLU A 105 -8.99 -9.03 -42.47
N ASN A 106 -9.16 -9.96 -43.43
CA ASN A 106 -9.26 -9.78 -44.88
C ASN A 106 -8.00 -9.39 -45.69
N GLN A 107 -7.49 -10.37 -46.45
CA GLN A 107 -7.60 -10.30 -47.91
C GLN A 107 -7.42 -11.65 -48.65
N ARG A 108 -8.43 -11.99 -49.49
CA ARG A 108 -8.41 -12.89 -50.70
C ARG A 108 -8.26 -14.40 -50.42
N ALA A 109 -8.97 -15.32 -51.11
CA ALA A 109 -9.35 -15.33 -52.52
C ALA A 109 -10.68 -16.07 -52.83
N THR A 110 -11.12 -16.01 -54.10
CA THR A 110 -12.39 -16.50 -54.68
C THR A 110 -12.28 -17.84 -55.43
N ASP A 111 -13.44 -18.29 -55.97
CA ASP A 111 -13.69 -19.42 -56.90
C ASP A 111 -13.79 -20.82 -56.26
N GLY A 112 -14.79 -21.68 -56.55
CA GLY A 112 -16.05 -21.51 -57.31
C GLY A 112 -16.71 -22.88 -57.65
N VAL A 113 -18.04 -22.91 -57.90
CA VAL A 113 -18.81 -24.02 -58.56
C VAL A 113 -18.98 -25.34 -57.73
N GLU A 114 -20.10 -26.08 -57.64
CA GLU A 114 -21.47 -26.05 -58.23
C GLU A 114 -22.58 -26.59 -57.26
N PHE A 115 -23.73 -27.02 -57.80
CA PHE A 115 -24.87 -27.78 -57.22
C PHE A 115 -25.19 -29.00 -58.16
N PRO A 116 -26.17 -29.95 -57.95
CA PRO A 116 -27.34 -29.94 -57.05
C PRO A 116 -27.83 -31.32 -56.44
N VAL A 117 -29.03 -31.29 -55.84
CA VAL A 117 -30.10 -32.35 -55.66
C VAL A 117 -30.16 -33.32 -54.44
N THR A 118 -31.31 -33.24 -53.72
CA THR A 118 -32.10 -34.26 -52.96
C THR A 118 -31.66 -34.94 -51.63
N ASP A 119 -32.28 -34.44 -50.54
CA ASP A 119 -33.38 -35.08 -49.77
C ASP A 119 -33.14 -35.95 -48.50
N THR A 120 -34.04 -35.73 -47.52
CA THR A 120 -34.31 -36.46 -46.26
C THR A 120 -33.15 -36.77 -45.28
N ARG A 121 -33.24 -36.24 -44.05
CA ARG A 121 -33.85 -36.94 -42.88
C ARG A 121 -33.46 -36.31 -41.54
N ARG A 122 -34.48 -36.03 -40.71
CA ARG A 122 -34.42 -35.72 -39.26
C ARG A 122 -33.20 -36.28 -38.51
N ARG A 123 -32.42 -35.39 -37.89
CA ARG A 123 -32.12 -35.41 -36.45
C ARG A 123 -31.59 -34.04 -35.99
N SER A 124 -32.15 -33.53 -34.90
CA SER A 124 -31.73 -32.30 -34.26
C SER A 124 -30.43 -32.52 -33.47
N SER A 125 -29.35 -31.90 -33.92
CA SER A 125 -28.05 -31.88 -33.25
C SER A 125 -27.77 -30.47 -32.75
N SER A 126 -27.87 -30.23 -31.45
CA SER A 126 -27.40 -29.00 -30.84
C SER A 126 -25.87 -29.00 -30.81
N PRO A 127 -25.16 -27.97 -31.30
CA PRO A 127 -23.74 -27.80 -31.03
C PRO A 127 -23.53 -27.50 -29.54
N HIS A 128 -22.39 -27.94 -29.01
CA HIS A 128 -22.01 -27.75 -27.61
C HIS A 128 -22.06 -26.28 -27.17
N ARG A 129 -22.62 -26.04 -25.98
CA ARG A 129 -22.33 -24.86 -25.17
C ARG A 129 -21.63 -25.35 -23.90
N PRO A 130 -20.38 -24.96 -23.62
CA PRO A 130 -19.73 -25.31 -22.36
C PRO A 130 -20.42 -24.59 -21.18
N PRO A 131 -20.29 -25.11 -19.94
CA PRO A 131 -20.78 -24.42 -18.75
C PRO A 131 -20.11 -23.05 -18.58
N ARG A 132 -20.84 -22.11 -17.97
CA ARG A 132 -20.26 -20.84 -17.51
C ARG A 132 -19.70 -21.03 -16.09
N ASP A 133 -18.37 -21.13 -15.97
CA ASP A 133 -17.68 -21.12 -14.67
C ASP A 133 -17.38 -19.69 -14.15
N ASP A 134 -17.94 -18.67 -14.80
CA ASP A 134 -17.58 -17.26 -14.71
C ASP A 134 -18.08 -16.52 -13.45
N GLU A 135 -19.08 -17.08 -12.74
CA GLU A 135 -19.68 -16.43 -11.56
C GLU A 135 -18.84 -16.60 -10.28
N SER A 136 -18.00 -17.64 -10.20
CA SER A 136 -17.18 -17.93 -9.01
C SER A 136 -16.00 -16.96 -8.84
N HIS A 137 -15.32 -16.65 -9.94
CA HIS A 137 -14.12 -15.80 -9.95
C HIS A 137 -14.42 -14.33 -9.61
N THR A 138 -15.59 -13.81 -10.02
CA THR A 138 -15.98 -12.42 -9.75
C THR A 138 -16.30 -12.17 -8.28
N SER A 139 -16.90 -13.13 -7.58
CA SER A 139 -17.16 -13.04 -6.14
C SER A 139 -15.87 -13.06 -5.32
N HIS A 140 -14.97 -14.02 -5.60
CA HIS A 140 -13.69 -14.16 -4.89
C HIS A 140 -12.81 -12.90 -5.03
N ARG A 141 -12.71 -12.33 -6.25
CA ARG A 141 -11.95 -11.11 -6.51
C ARG A 141 -12.46 -9.91 -5.69
N ARG A 142 -13.79 -9.76 -5.55
CA ARG A 142 -14.40 -8.66 -4.76
C ARG A 142 -14.07 -8.76 -3.26
N VAL A 143 -14.17 -9.95 -2.68
CA VAL A 143 -13.85 -10.18 -1.25
C VAL A 143 -12.38 -9.85 -0.97
N LEU A 144 -11.46 -10.29 -1.85
CA LEU A 144 -10.04 -9.94 -1.73
C LEU A 144 -9.80 -8.43 -1.81
N THR A 145 -10.41 -7.73 -2.76
CA THR A 145 -10.26 -6.26 -2.90
C THR A 145 -10.77 -5.51 -1.67
N LEU A 146 -11.94 -5.89 -1.13
CA LEU A 146 -12.50 -5.27 0.06
C LEU A 146 -11.58 -5.48 1.28
N ASN A 147 -11.19 -6.73 1.55
CA ASN A 147 -10.28 -7.07 2.65
C ASN A 147 -8.94 -6.33 2.53
N ARG A 148 -8.37 -6.24 1.32
CA ARG A 148 -7.14 -5.48 1.08
C ARG A 148 -7.30 -3.99 1.41
N SER A 149 -8.36 -3.36 0.93
CA SER A 149 -8.61 -1.94 1.18
C SER A 149 -8.88 -1.66 2.67
N PHE A 150 -9.55 -2.58 3.37
CA PHE A 150 -9.77 -2.47 4.81
C PHE A 150 -8.46 -2.64 5.61
N ASN A 151 -7.62 -3.63 5.27
CA ASN A 151 -6.32 -3.82 5.91
C ASN A 151 -5.39 -2.62 5.73
N LEU A 152 -5.42 -1.99 4.55
CA LEU A 152 -4.67 -0.75 4.27
C LEU A 152 -5.15 0.40 5.16
N LEU A 153 -6.47 0.56 5.32
CA LEU A 153 -7.06 1.55 6.22
C LEU A 153 -6.71 1.27 7.69
N ASP A 154 -6.84 0.03 8.16
CA ASP A 154 -6.50 -0.38 9.53
C ASP A 154 -5.01 -0.09 9.87
N LYS A 155 -4.10 -0.40 8.94
CA LYS A 155 -2.69 -0.05 9.07
C LYS A 155 -2.44 1.46 9.08
N PHE A 156 -3.16 2.24 8.27
CA PHE A 156 -3.07 3.71 8.29
C PHE A 156 -3.54 4.29 9.64
N ILE A 157 -4.67 3.82 10.18
CA ILE A 157 -5.18 4.25 11.50
C ILE A 157 -4.19 3.87 12.60
N THR A 158 -3.62 2.65 12.54
CA THR A 158 -2.58 2.19 13.47
C THR A 158 -1.33 3.08 13.40
N LEU A 159 -0.85 3.41 12.19
CA LEU A 159 0.27 4.33 11.97
C LEU A 159 -0.02 5.72 12.57
N CYS A 160 -1.22 6.25 12.36
CA CYS A 160 -1.63 7.54 12.91
C CYS A 160 -1.67 7.54 14.44
N ARG A 161 -2.13 6.44 15.05
CA ARG A 161 -2.16 6.26 16.50
C ARG A 161 -0.77 6.23 17.11
N VAL A 162 0.18 5.46 16.57
CA VAL A 162 1.56 5.41 17.09
C VAL A 162 2.34 6.72 16.86
N SER A 163 1.90 7.54 15.90
CA SER A 163 2.49 8.83 15.57
C SER A 163 1.71 10.04 16.11
N LYS A 164 0.77 9.87 17.07
CA LYS A 164 -0.15 10.93 17.57
C LYS A 164 0.48 12.32 17.81
N ASN A 165 1.72 12.38 18.31
CA ASN A 165 2.43 13.63 18.61
C ASN A 165 3.31 14.17 17.46
N LYS A 166 3.35 13.45 16.33
CA LYS A 166 4.19 13.68 15.14
C LYS A 166 3.39 13.60 13.82
N LEU A 167 2.06 13.66 13.91
CA LEU A 167 1.16 13.58 12.75
C LEU A 167 1.30 14.79 11.81
N PRO A 168 1.51 14.58 10.49
CA PRO A 168 1.35 15.62 9.47
C PRO A 168 -0.07 16.19 9.45
N GLU A 169 -0.24 17.46 9.07
CA GLU A 169 -1.56 18.13 9.06
C GLU A 169 -2.60 17.41 8.17
N GLU A 170 -2.16 16.86 7.04
CA GLU A 170 -3.03 16.22 6.03
C GLU A 170 -3.55 14.81 6.42
N HIS A 171 -3.14 14.26 7.57
CA HIS A 171 -3.49 12.88 7.98
C HIS A 171 -5.00 12.59 7.94
N ALA A 172 -5.84 13.57 8.29
CA ALA A 172 -7.29 13.43 8.33
C ALA A 172 -7.91 13.37 6.91
N GLU A 173 -7.27 13.96 5.89
CA GLU A 173 -7.71 13.86 4.50
C GLU A 173 -7.37 12.47 3.92
N VAL A 174 -6.19 11.95 4.23
CA VAL A 174 -5.79 10.58 3.85
C VAL A 174 -6.70 9.56 4.52
N ALA A 175 -7.00 9.72 5.82
CA ALA A 175 -7.99 8.90 6.53
C ALA A 175 -9.34 8.90 5.81
N ARG A 176 -9.88 10.09 5.51
CA ARG A 176 -11.17 10.25 4.83
C ARG A 176 -11.18 9.62 3.44
N SER A 177 -10.08 9.75 2.71
CA SER A 177 -9.91 9.20 1.36
C SER A 177 -9.90 7.68 1.36
N LEU A 178 -9.18 7.06 2.30
CA LEU A 178 -9.16 5.61 2.52
C LEU A 178 -10.54 5.10 2.99
N ILE A 179 -11.17 5.74 3.99
CA ILE A 179 -12.53 5.38 4.45
C ILE A 179 -13.53 5.42 3.29
N ARG A 180 -13.48 6.48 2.46
CA ARG A 180 -14.30 6.59 1.24
C ARG A 180 -14.03 5.44 0.27
N GLN A 181 -12.78 5.08 0.01
CA GLN A 181 -12.44 3.99 -0.92
C GLN A 181 -12.96 2.64 -0.44
N VAL A 182 -12.79 2.31 0.85
CA VAL A 182 -13.32 1.06 1.43
C VAL A 182 -14.85 1.03 1.36
N ALA A 183 -15.51 2.13 1.74
CA ALA A 183 -16.98 2.23 1.69
C ALA A 183 -17.52 2.12 0.25
N LEU A 184 -16.81 2.67 -0.75
CA LEU A 184 -17.15 2.52 -2.17
C LEU A 184 -16.97 1.07 -2.65
N ASN A 185 -15.89 0.40 -2.24
CA ASN A 185 -15.64 -1.01 -2.57
C ASN A 185 -16.75 -1.91 -2.00
N GLU A 186 -17.14 -1.68 -0.75
CA GLU A 186 -18.25 -2.40 -0.10
C GLU A 186 -19.59 -2.13 -0.79
N TYR A 187 -19.92 -0.85 -1.04
CA TYR A 187 -21.15 -0.43 -1.71
C TYR A 187 -21.30 -1.06 -3.11
N ARG A 188 -20.23 -1.05 -3.91
CA ARG A 188 -20.18 -1.70 -5.23
C ARG A 188 -20.31 -3.23 -5.13
N GLY A 189 -19.81 -3.84 -4.05
CA GLY A 189 -19.98 -5.25 -3.77
C GLY A 189 -21.45 -5.65 -3.53
N MET A 190 -22.23 -4.78 -2.88
CA MET A 190 -23.64 -5.04 -2.52
C MET A 190 -24.65 -4.89 -3.67
N GLY A 191 -24.27 -4.26 -4.78
CA GLY A 191 -25.15 -4.07 -5.95
C GLY A 191 -26.32 -3.10 -5.75
N SER A 192 -26.54 -2.60 -4.52
CA SER A 192 -27.52 -1.55 -4.22
C SER A 192 -27.06 -0.22 -4.83
N ARG A 193 -28.01 0.55 -5.37
CA ARG A 193 -27.78 1.88 -5.96
C ARG A 193 -28.41 3.02 -5.15
N SER A 194 -28.76 2.81 -3.87
CA SER A 194 -29.33 3.84 -3.00
C SER A 194 -28.27 4.69 -2.27
N ARG A 195 -28.55 5.99 -2.07
CA ARG A 195 -27.69 6.89 -1.27
C ARG A 195 -27.52 6.39 0.16
N ASP A 196 -28.57 5.80 0.73
CA ASP A 196 -28.56 5.24 2.08
C ASP A 196 -27.65 4.01 2.19
N GLY A 197 -27.52 3.21 1.13
CA GLY A 197 -26.59 2.08 1.08
C GLY A 197 -25.13 2.50 1.21
N TYR A 198 -24.72 3.61 0.58
CA TYR A 198 -23.35 4.13 0.75
C TYR A 198 -23.11 4.64 2.17
N ARG A 199 -24.08 5.39 2.73
CA ARG A 199 -24.04 5.84 4.13
C ARG A 199 -23.89 4.65 5.08
N GLU A 200 -24.64 3.59 4.87
CA GLU A 200 -24.59 2.36 5.67
C GLU A 200 -23.22 1.66 5.56
N CYS A 201 -22.61 1.60 4.36
CA CYS A 201 -21.25 1.10 4.18
C CYS A 201 -20.21 1.94 4.95
N VAL A 202 -20.31 3.28 4.95
CA VAL A 202 -19.42 4.13 5.77
C VAL A 202 -19.56 3.79 7.26
N HIS A 203 -20.78 3.61 7.77
CA HIS A 203 -20.99 3.23 9.17
C HIS A 203 -20.47 1.81 9.48
N ARG A 204 -20.58 0.85 8.55
CA ARG A 204 -19.98 -0.49 8.71
C ARG A 204 -18.45 -0.46 8.72
N VAL A 205 -17.81 0.34 7.86
CA VAL A 205 -16.35 0.50 7.85
C VAL A 205 -15.87 1.10 9.18
N ILE A 206 -16.52 2.15 9.66
CA ILE A 206 -16.21 2.77 10.96
C ILE A 206 -16.48 1.80 12.12
N GLY A 207 -17.60 1.08 12.10
CA GLY A 207 -17.91 0.04 13.08
C GLY A 207 -16.82 -1.03 13.19
N ARG A 208 -16.32 -1.54 12.05
CA ARG A 208 -15.20 -2.51 12.04
C ARG A 208 -13.88 -1.96 12.57
N LEU A 209 -13.63 -0.65 12.47
CA LEU A 209 -12.47 0.00 13.09
C LEU A 209 -12.63 0.18 14.61
N HIS A 210 -13.86 0.11 15.13
CA HIS A 210 -14.14 0.06 16.57
C HIS A 210 -14.19 -1.39 17.10
N ASP A 211 -14.64 -2.36 16.30
CA ASP A 211 -14.74 -3.79 16.66
C ASP A 211 -13.37 -4.51 16.62
N THR A 212 -12.32 -3.88 17.17
CA THR A 212 -11.01 -4.52 17.37
C THR A 212 -11.04 -5.37 18.64
N SER A 213 -10.43 -6.57 18.60
CA SER A 213 -10.39 -7.51 19.73
C SER A 213 -9.73 -6.97 21.01
N ASP A 214 -8.97 -5.89 20.90
CA ASP A 214 -8.37 -5.15 22.01
C ASP A 214 -9.21 -3.89 22.34
N PRO A 215 -9.73 -3.74 23.58
CA PRO A 215 -10.53 -2.58 23.98
C PRO A 215 -9.72 -1.28 24.02
N ASP A 216 -8.43 -1.31 24.33
CA ASP A 216 -7.60 -0.11 24.39
C ASP A 216 -7.35 0.44 22.97
N THR A 217 -7.14 -0.45 21.99
CA THR A 217 -7.15 -0.13 20.56
C THR A 217 -8.50 0.44 20.12
N SER A 218 -9.62 -0.17 20.52
CA SER A 218 -10.97 0.29 20.15
C SER A 218 -11.23 1.73 20.60
N GLN A 219 -10.88 2.05 21.85
CA GLN A 219 -11.03 3.40 22.40
C GLN A 219 -10.10 4.41 21.71
N ALA A 220 -8.85 4.06 21.43
CA ALA A 220 -7.92 4.94 20.72
C ALA A 220 -8.38 5.22 19.27
N ASN A 221 -8.94 4.21 18.59
CA ASN A 221 -9.53 4.36 17.26
C ASN A 221 -10.77 5.26 17.31
N ALA A 222 -11.61 5.14 18.34
CA ALA A 222 -12.75 6.03 18.55
C ALA A 222 -12.34 7.48 18.82
N GLU A 223 -11.29 7.71 19.61
CA GLU A 223 -10.73 9.05 19.83
C GLU A 223 -10.25 9.65 18.49
N TYR A 224 -9.39 8.94 17.75
CA TYR A 224 -8.86 9.41 16.46
C TYR A 224 -9.96 9.70 15.44
N LEU A 225 -10.89 8.76 15.24
CA LEU A 225 -11.96 8.90 14.25
C LEU A 225 -12.96 10.03 14.59
N SER A 226 -13.04 10.46 15.85
CA SER A 226 -13.85 11.63 16.23
C SER A 226 -13.36 12.96 15.62
N TYR A 227 -12.05 13.06 15.31
CA TYR A 227 -11.46 14.21 14.63
C TYR A 227 -11.60 14.15 13.10
N VAL A 228 -11.80 12.95 12.53
CA VAL A 228 -11.91 12.76 11.08
C VAL A 228 -13.34 13.04 10.62
N GLN A 229 -13.53 14.13 9.88
CA GLN A 229 -14.81 14.42 9.23
C GLN A 229 -15.18 13.28 8.26
N LEU A 230 -16.22 12.52 8.60
CA LEU A 230 -16.63 11.32 7.88
C LEU A 230 -17.18 11.63 6.47
N PRO A 231 -16.81 10.86 5.43
CA PRO A 231 -17.26 11.07 4.06
C PRO A 231 -18.66 10.47 3.85
N ILE A 232 -19.65 11.00 4.58
CA ILE A 232 -21.03 10.48 4.66
C ILE A 232 -21.78 10.61 3.32
N ASP A 233 -21.43 11.59 2.49
CA ASP A 233 -22.05 11.81 1.19
C ASP A 233 -21.31 11.06 0.06
N PRO A 234 -22.05 10.34 -0.81
CA PRO A 234 -21.44 9.63 -1.94
C PRO A 234 -20.81 10.64 -2.92
N PRO A 235 -19.63 10.32 -3.49
CA PRO A 235 -19.06 11.17 -4.53
C PRO A 235 -20.00 11.29 -5.74
N PRO A 236 -19.99 12.42 -6.48
CA PRO A 236 -20.89 12.65 -7.62
C PRO A 236 -20.86 11.53 -8.67
N ASP A 237 -19.67 10.97 -8.90
CA ASP A 237 -19.44 9.90 -9.87
C ASP A 237 -19.69 8.48 -9.31
N ALA A 238 -20.14 8.30 -8.07
CA ALA A 238 -20.43 6.97 -7.50
C ALA A 238 -21.49 6.17 -8.30
N MET A 239 -22.32 6.86 -9.09
CA MET A 239 -23.34 6.27 -9.97
C MET A 239 -22.92 6.19 -11.45
N ARG A 240 -21.75 6.72 -11.82
CA ARG A 240 -21.15 6.49 -13.13
C ARG A 240 -20.11 5.38 -13.02
N GLU A 241 -20.09 4.49 -14.01
CA GLU A 241 -19.00 3.52 -14.19
C GLU A 241 -17.77 4.24 -14.78
N VAL A 242 -17.24 5.23 -14.05
CA VAL A 242 -15.98 5.87 -14.38
C VAL A 242 -14.85 4.87 -14.11
N PRO A 243 -13.89 4.67 -15.05
CA PRO A 243 -12.72 3.83 -14.81
C PRO A 243 -12.00 4.21 -13.51
N LEU A 244 -11.64 3.18 -12.75
CA LEU A 244 -11.10 3.29 -11.39
C LEU A 244 -9.82 4.13 -11.32
N GLU A 245 -9.04 4.07 -12.41
CA GLU A 245 -7.70 4.63 -12.61
C GLU A 245 -7.60 6.14 -12.32
N ILE A 246 -8.67 6.93 -12.51
CA ILE A 246 -8.60 8.39 -12.35
C ILE A 246 -8.57 8.83 -10.88
N HIS A 247 -9.12 8.02 -9.95
CA HIS A 247 -9.20 8.38 -8.52
C HIS A 247 -8.12 7.70 -7.66
N GLU A 248 -7.62 6.53 -8.07
CA GLU A 248 -6.66 5.75 -7.28
C GLU A 248 -5.27 6.40 -7.21
N ASN A 249 -4.82 7.04 -8.30
CA ASN A 249 -3.56 7.81 -8.32
C ASN A 249 -3.57 8.98 -7.31
N GLY A 250 -4.73 9.58 -7.04
CA GLY A 250 -4.87 10.65 -6.04
C GLY A 250 -4.67 10.15 -4.61
N ILE A 251 -5.17 8.96 -4.29
CA ILE A 251 -4.98 8.34 -2.96
C ILE A 251 -3.53 7.91 -2.79
N ALA A 252 -2.91 7.30 -3.80
CA ALA A 252 -1.50 6.93 -3.78
C ALA A 252 -0.59 8.16 -3.56
N HIS A 253 -0.85 9.27 -4.25
CA HIS A 253 -0.09 10.51 -4.08
C HIS A 253 -0.29 11.14 -2.69
N ALA A 254 -1.51 11.18 -2.16
CA ALA A 254 -1.78 11.70 -0.82
C ALA A 254 -1.14 10.84 0.29
N VAL A 255 -1.15 9.51 0.12
CA VAL A 255 -0.44 8.57 1.00
C VAL A 255 1.08 8.76 0.94
N HIS A 256 1.62 8.96 -0.27
CA HIS A 256 3.04 9.26 -0.46
C HIS A 256 3.43 10.57 0.24
N GLY A 257 2.70 11.66 0.01
CA GLY A 257 2.92 12.95 0.66
C GLY A 257 2.88 12.84 2.19
N PHE A 258 1.85 12.19 2.74
CA PHE A 258 1.75 11.91 4.18
C PHE A 258 2.96 11.14 4.72
N LEU A 259 3.42 10.08 4.04
CA LEU A 259 4.57 9.30 4.48
C LEU A 259 5.86 10.13 4.42
N THR A 260 6.06 10.89 3.35
CA THR A 260 7.19 11.81 3.18
C THR A 260 7.21 12.86 4.29
N ASP A 261 6.08 13.45 4.65
CA ASP A 261 5.99 14.45 5.71
C ASP A 261 6.10 13.86 7.11
N LEU A 262 5.53 12.67 7.35
CA LEU A 262 5.71 11.95 8.60
C LEU A 262 7.21 11.69 8.83
N MET A 263 7.93 11.19 7.82
CA MET A 263 9.37 10.93 7.93
C MET A 263 10.21 12.18 8.20
N LYS A 264 9.76 13.39 7.79
CA LYS A 264 10.42 14.66 8.14
C LYS A 264 10.26 15.07 9.61
N THR A 265 9.28 14.52 10.33
CA THR A 265 9.07 14.77 11.78
C THR A 265 9.87 13.82 12.69
N LEU A 266 10.49 12.79 12.11
CA LEU A 266 11.27 11.79 12.82
C LEU A 266 12.74 12.17 12.84
N ASP A 267 13.43 11.77 13.91
CA ASP A 267 14.86 12.02 14.03
C ASP A 267 15.62 11.24 12.93
N PRO A 268 16.52 11.89 12.16
CA PRO A 268 17.28 11.21 11.12
C PRO A 268 18.28 10.23 11.75
N PRO A 269 18.51 9.04 11.18
CA PRO A 269 19.44 8.07 11.73
C PRO A 269 20.85 8.63 11.86
N ILE A 270 21.54 8.31 12.96
CA ILE A 270 22.91 8.77 13.24
C ILE A 270 23.86 8.44 12.07
N LEU A 271 23.71 7.27 11.45
CA LEU A 271 24.52 6.86 10.30
C LEU A 271 24.32 7.79 9.08
N ILE A 272 23.07 8.15 8.74
CA ILE A 272 22.76 9.12 7.68
C ILE A 272 23.35 10.51 8.02
N GLN A 273 23.34 10.91 9.29
CA GLN A 273 23.93 12.18 9.73
C GLN A 273 25.45 12.20 9.58
N LEU A 274 26.13 11.08 9.87
CA LEU A 274 27.58 10.91 9.70
C LEU A 274 27.99 10.91 8.22
N GLU A 275 27.23 10.24 7.35
CA GLU A 275 27.42 10.28 5.89
C GLU A 275 27.29 11.70 5.33
N ARG A 276 26.30 12.46 5.82
CA ARG A 276 26.08 13.87 5.45
C ARG A 276 27.08 14.84 6.10
N GLY A 277 28.01 14.35 6.91
CA GLY A 277 29.07 15.15 7.55
C GLY A 277 28.58 16.16 8.58
N LYS A 278 27.39 15.95 9.17
CA LYS A 278 26.85 16.81 10.24
C LYS A 278 26.00 16.00 11.21
N LEU A 279 26.58 15.68 12.36
CA LEU A 279 25.87 15.06 13.48
C LEU A 279 25.05 16.11 14.26
N GLY A 280 23.87 15.71 14.73
CA GLY A 280 22.98 16.53 15.54
C GLY A 280 23.67 17.04 16.80
N GLY A 281 23.45 18.31 17.13
CA GLY A 281 24.13 18.98 18.24
C GLY A 281 25.58 19.42 17.96
N LEU A 282 26.20 19.02 16.83
CA LEU A 282 27.55 19.40 16.44
C LEU A 282 27.59 20.31 15.21
N SER A 283 28.63 21.14 15.12
CA SER A 283 29.07 21.77 13.87
C SER A 283 29.67 20.74 12.90
N ARG A 284 29.91 21.13 11.64
CA ARG A 284 30.60 20.27 10.66
C ARG A 284 32.05 20.03 11.06
N GLU A 285 32.70 21.05 11.61
CA GLU A 285 34.07 21.03 12.08
C GLU A 285 34.23 20.10 13.30
N GLU A 286 33.27 20.09 14.23
CA GLU A 286 33.24 19.14 15.34
C GLU A 286 32.89 17.72 14.88
N THR A 287 31.97 17.57 13.92
CA THR A 287 31.67 16.27 13.31
C THR A 287 32.91 15.68 12.64
N GLN A 288 33.67 16.47 11.88
CA GLN A 288 34.91 16.01 11.25
C GLN A 288 35.97 15.63 12.29
N LYS A 289 36.19 16.45 13.32
CA LYS A 289 37.12 16.11 14.42
C LYS A 289 36.73 14.83 15.15
N LEU A 290 35.43 14.55 15.30
CA LEU A 290 34.94 13.30 15.86
C LEU A 290 35.27 12.13 14.93
N LYS A 291 34.97 12.26 13.64
CA LYS A 291 35.29 11.27 12.61
C LYS A 291 36.79 10.94 12.58
N ASP A 292 37.66 11.95 12.49
CA ASP A 292 39.12 11.81 12.50
C ASP A 292 39.60 11.05 13.75
N LYS A 293 38.97 11.29 14.92
CA LYS A 293 39.31 10.65 16.19
C LYS A 293 38.90 9.17 16.25
N VAL A 294 37.84 8.77 15.55
CA VAL A 294 37.34 7.37 15.54
C VAL A 294 37.71 6.58 14.27
N GLY A 295 38.32 7.23 13.28
CA GLY A 295 38.78 6.60 12.04
C GLY A 295 37.72 6.44 10.95
N LEU A 296 36.81 7.42 10.79
CA LEU A 296 35.71 7.45 9.81
C LEU A 296 35.85 8.57 8.75
#